data_AF-A0A920DK88-F1
#
_entry.id   AF-A0A920DK88-F1
#
_cell.length_a   1.000
_cell.length_b   1.000
_cell.length_c   1.000
_cell.angle_alpha   90.00
_cell.angle_beta   90.00
_cell.angle_gamma   90.00
#
_symmetry.space_group_name_H-M   'P 1'
#
loop_
_entity.id
_entity.type
_entity.pdbx_description
1 polymer ?
#
loop_
_entity_poly.entity_id
_entity_poly.type
_entity_poly.pdbx_seq_one_letter_code
_entity_poly.pdbx_strand_id
1 'polypeptide(L)'
;MPPEYALLPYIESNYDPFSISSSGAVGLWQLMPTTGKIYNLQKSWWVEERHDPILSTKAAIKYLAYLYNRFDKDPILTLIAYHAGPTFLEKQIKSLERRGLSPSISNLKLSRESYNYVPKFLAIHQIVRKPYEYGVNLPKFPNERVIKKIDLSGQVEMLAFSEFIGVTPEFLYQLNAGYTKWATPPAENSVLYLPTEKLLDAEEKMESYFQDNPIRWMTHQVSRGENLWDIAKIYDVRLEDLKLVNSKTNNSILSINETLLVPLGDPELSSFIPYQSHIVSEGDTLWSLGRKYGIAPIEIARNNQLALNGVLTIGTALNIGTGNIARSMQAKKRSILYSVKQGDNLYKIGELFNLEISEIIELNNLASSDLSPGQILKLVISAL
;
A
#
# COMPACT_ATOMS: atom_id res chain seq x y z
N MET A 1 28.60 -12.69 2.54
CA MET A 1 27.95 -11.94 1.45
C MET A 1 28.49 -10.52 1.48
N PRO A 2 28.79 -9.91 0.33
CA PRO A 2 29.23 -8.51 0.27
C PRO A 2 28.14 -7.55 0.80
N PRO A 3 28.45 -6.63 1.73
CA PRO A 3 27.47 -5.66 2.26
C PRO A 3 26.95 -4.69 1.20
N GLU A 4 27.71 -4.46 0.13
CA GLU A 4 27.38 -3.56 -0.98
C GLU A 4 26.11 -4.00 -1.73
N TYR A 5 25.71 -5.28 -1.61
CA TYR A 5 24.46 -5.77 -2.19
C TYR A 5 23.21 -5.14 -1.56
N ALA A 6 23.34 -4.44 -0.44
CA ALA A 6 22.30 -3.57 0.10
C ALA A 6 21.88 -2.46 -0.90
N LEU A 7 22.70 -2.17 -1.92
CA LEU A 7 22.42 -1.20 -2.98
C LEU A 7 21.60 -1.79 -4.15
N LEU A 8 21.44 -3.12 -4.22
CA LEU A 8 20.69 -3.75 -5.32
C LEU A 8 19.23 -3.29 -5.40
N PRO A 9 18.48 -3.13 -4.31
CA PRO A 9 17.10 -2.63 -4.39
C PRO A 9 16.97 -1.27 -5.06
N TYR A 10 18.00 -0.41 -5.00
CA TYR A 10 17.98 0.85 -5.75
C TYR A 10 17.95 0.62 -7.26
N ILE A 11 18.70 -0.36 -7.75
CA ILE A 11 18.77 -0.69 -9.19
C ILE A 11 17.53 -1.43 -9.65
N GLU A 12 17.02 -2.31 -8.78
CA GLU A 12 15.86 -3.15 -9.05
C GLU A 12 14.55 -2.35 -9.05
N SER A 13 14.36 -1.50 -8.05
CA SER A 13 13.07 -0.86 -7.78
C SER A 13 13.18 0.59 -7.32
N ASN A 14 14.38 1.17 -7.26
CA ASN A 14 14.61 2.45 -6.60
C ASN A 14 14.16 2.46 -5.13
N TYR A 15 14.27 1.32 -4.43
CA TYR A 15 13.71 1.08 -3.10
C TYR A 15 12.18 1.26 -3.00
N ASP A 16 11.43 1.15 -4.11
CA ASP A 16 9.98 1.14 -4.06
C ASP A 16 9.45 -0.27 -3.74
N PRO A 17 8.84 -0.48 -2.55
CA PRO A 17 8.33 -1.78 -2.17
C PRO A 17 7.09 -2.17 -2.97
N PHE A 18 6.45 -1.27 -3.73
CA PHE A 18 5.30 -1.57 -4.58
C PHE A 18 5.67 -1.76 -6.06
N SER A 19 6.95 -1.62 -6.42
CA SER A 19 7.42 -1.78 -7.79
C SER A 19 7.11 -3.16 -8.36
N ILE A 20 6.76 -3.22 -9.65
CA ILE A 20 6.49 -4.48 -10.35
C ILE A 20 7.07 -4.43 -11.77
N SER A 21 7.93 -5.39 -12.13
CA SER A 21 8.45 -5.51 -13.49
C SER A 21 7.41 -6.08 -14.45
N SER A 22 7.57 -5.84 -15.75
CA SER A 22 6.76 -6.45 -16.82
C SER A 22 6.76 -7.99 -16.83
N SER A 23 7.72 -8.62 -16.15
CA SER A 23 7.85 -10.07 -16.05
C SER A 23 7.20 -10.67 -14.80
N GLY A 24 6.63 -9.86 -13.89
CA GLY A 24 5.99 -10.36 -12.67
C GLY A 24 6.86 -10.34 -11.42
N ALA A 25 8.06 -9.78 -11.53
CA ALA A 25 8.94 -9.55 -10.38
C ALA A 25 8.41 -8.38 -9.56
N VAL A 26 8.39 -8.47 -8.23
CA VAL A 26 7.76 -7.44 -7.38
C VAL A 26 8.65 -7.03 -6.21
N GLY A 27 8.39 -5.84 -5.68
CA GLY A 27 8.94 -5.32 -4.44
C GLY A 27 10.37 -4.80 -4.55
N LEU A 28 10.96 -4.49 -3.40
CA LEU A 28 12.29 -3.89 -3.29
C LEU A 28 13.34 -4.65 -4.11
N TRP A 29 13.27 -5.96 -4.04
CA TRP A 29 14.26 -6.87 -4.62
C TRP A 29 13.85 -7.41 -6.00
N GLN A 30 12.70 -7.00 -6.53
CA GLN A 30 12.13 -7.54 -7.78
C GLN A 30 12.18 -9.07 -7.79
N LEU A 31 11.56 -9.70 -6.79
CA LEU A 31 11.55 -11.16 -6.71
C LEU A 31 10.47 -11.75 -7.62
N MET A 32 10.91 -12.64 -8.52
CA MET A 32 10.00 -13.43 -9.36
C MET A 32 9.07 -14.31 -8.50
N PRO A 33 7.83 -14.61 -8.95
CA PRO A 33 6.89 -15.43 -8.18
C PRO A 33 7.45 -16.81 -7.80
N THR A 34 8.17 -17.44 -8.74
CA THR A 34 8.83 -18.73 -8.53
C THR A 34 9.91 -18.66 -7.46
N THR A 35 10.75 -17.63 -7.50
CA THR A 35 11.78 -17.37 -6.48
C THR A 35 11.14 -17.12 -5.12
N GLY A 36 10.11 -16.28 -5.05
CA GLY A 36 9.38 -16.05 -3.80
C GLY A 36 8.84 -17.34 -3.18
N LYS A 37 8.25 -18.21 -4.01
CA LYS A 37 7.75 -19.53 -3.57
C LYS A 37 8.87 -20.46 -3.07
N ILE A 38 10.03 -20.49 -3.74
CA ILE A 38 11.21 -21.27 -3.29
C ILE A 38 11.67 -20.82 -1.90
N TYR A 39 11.57 -19.53 -1.59
CA TYR A 39 11.94 -18.96 -0.31
C TYR A 39 10.76 -18.78 0.65
N ASN A 40 9.65 -19.48 0.41
CA ASN A 40 8.45 -19.55 1.25
C ASN A 40 7.76 -18.20 1.53
N LEU A 41 7.88 -17.24 0.61
CA LEU A 41 7.11 -16.01 0.68
C LEU A 41 5.64 -16.30 0.35
N GLN A 42 4.75 -15.88 1.25
CA GLN A 42 3.32 -16.13 1.15
C GLN A 42 2.62 -15.14 0.22
N LYS A 43 1.58 -15.64 -0.44
CA LYS A 43 0.65 -14.86 -1.23
C LYS A 43 -0.77 -15.31 -0.94
N SER A 44 -1.61 -14.37 -0.54
CA SER A 44 -3.03 -14.56 -0.30
C SER A 44 -3.81 -13.34 -0.79
N TRP A 45 -5.12 -13.31 -0.53
CA TRP A 45 -5.92 -12.10 -0.77
C TRP A 45 -5.41 -10.90 0.03
N TRP A 46 -4.92 -11.12 1.25
CA TRP A 46 -4.52 -10.06 2.19
C TRP A 46 -3.03 -9.74 2.19
N VAL A 47 -2.20 -10.65 1.69
CA VAL A 47 -0.74 -10.59 1.85
C VAL A 47 -0.03 -10.94 0.53
N GLU A 48 1.03 -10.21 0.21
CA GLU A 48 2.03 -10.55 -0.81
C GLU A 48 3.42 -10.22 -0.24
N GLU A 49 4.05 -11.20 0.41
CA GLU A 49 5.27 -10.99 1.21
C GLU A 49 6.50 -10.63 0.37
N ARG A 50 6.42 -10.71 -0.97
CA ARG A 50 7.46 -10.17 -1.85
C ARG A 50 7.51 -8.64 -1.83
N HIS A 51 6.41 -7.97 -1.50
CA HIS A 51 6.38 -6.53 -1.25
C HIS A 51 6.84 -6.17 0.17
N ASP A 52 6.75 -7.09 1.14
CA ASP A 52 7.19 -6.86 2.52
C ASP A 52 8.70 -6.56 2.56
N PRO A 53 9.14 -5.37 3.00
CA PRO A 53 10.55 -4.99 2.99
C PRO A 53 11.46 -5.95 3.76
N ILE A 54 10.98 -6.57 4.83
CA ILE A 54 11.80 -7.39 5.73
C ILE A 54 11.84 -8.85 5.28
N LEU A 55 10.68 -9.42 4.96
CA LEU A 55 10.57 -10.79 4.50
C LEU A 55 11.20 -10.95 3.11
N SER A 56 10.93 -10.02 2.19
CA SER A 56 11.56 -10.03 0.86
C SER A 56 13.07 -9.87 0.95
N THR A 57 13.60 -9.02 1.84
CA THR A 57 15.05 -8.87 2.07
C THR A 57 15.68 -10.17 2.56
N LYS A 58 15.05 -10.85 3.52
CA LYS A 58 15.53 -12.16 4.00
C LYS A 58 15.55 -13.20 2.87
N ALA A 59 14.52 -13.24 2.03
CA ALA A 59 14.46 -14.13 0.88
C ALA A 59 15.53 -13.79 -0.18
N ALA A 60 15.67 -12.51 -0.52
CA ALA A 60 16.64 -12.03 -1.51
C ALA A 60 18.09 -12.31 -1.07
N ILE A 61 18.43 -12.09 0.20
CA ILE A 61 19.77 -12.41 0.73
C ILE A 61 20.05 -13.91 0.63
N LYS A 62 19.07 -14.77 0.95
CA LYS A 62 19.22 -16.23 0.77
C LYS A 62 19.41 -16.60 -0.69
N TYR A 63 18.68 -15.94 -1.59
CA TYR A 63 18.82 -16.16 -3.04
C TYR A 63 20.18 -15.72 -3.57
N LEU A 64 20.64 -14.53 -3.19
CA LEU A 64 21.95 -14.01 -3.54
C LEU A 64 23.07 -14.90 -2.98
N ALA A 65 22.94 -15.39 -1.74
CA ALA A 65 23.92 -16.32 -1.16
C ALA A 65 23.97 -17.65 -1.92
N TYR A 66 22.82 -18.15 -2.36
CA TYR A 66 22.74 -19.32 -3.22
C TYR A 66 23.47 -19.08 -4.55
N LEU A 67 23.19 -17.98 -5.25
CA LEU A 67 23.84 -17.63 -6.51
C LEU A 67 25.35 -17.43 -6.33
N TYR A 68 25.76 -16.74 -5.27
CA TYR A 68 27.17 -16.50 -4.95
C TYR A 68 27.95 -17.80 -4.79
N ASN A 69 27.38 -18.79 -4.10
CA ASN A 69 28.01 -20.10 -3.99
C ASN A 69 27.95 -20.90 -5.30
N ARG A 70 26.88 -20.75 -6.09
CA ARG A 70 26.70 -21.46 -7.36
C ARG A 70 27.68 -21.04 -8.46
N PHE A 71 28.13 -19.78 -8.43
CA PHE A 71 29.06 -19.22 -9.41
C PHE A 71 30.44 -18.92 -8.79
N ASP A 72 30.96 -19.88 -8.01
CA ASP A 72 32.33 -19.88 -7.47
C ASP A 72 32.73 -18.61 -6.70
N LYS A 73 31.76 -17.98 -6.04
CA LYS A 73 31.94 -16.73 -5.28
C LYS A 73 32.40 -15.56 -6.14
N ASP A 74 32.14 -15.59 -7.44
CA ASP A 74 32.39 -14.47 -8.35
C ASP A 74 31.25 -13.44 -8.22
N PRO A 75 31.51 -12.21 -7.74
CA PRO A 75 30.47 -11.20 -7.58
C PRO A 75 29.82 -10.77 -8.90
N ILE A 76 30.59 -10.71 -9.99
CA ILE A 76 30.10 -10.28 -11.30
C ILE A 76 29.15 -11.34 -11.87
N LEU A 77 29.56 -12.60 -11.86
CA LEU A 77 28.70 -13.70 -12.31
C LEU A 77 27.45 -13.85 -11.43
N THR A 78 27.57 -13.57 -10.13
CA THR A 78 26.42 -13.55 -9.20
C THR A 78 25.39 -12.50 -9.59
N LEU A 79 25.83 -11.26 -9.86
CA LEU A 79 24.94 -10.18 -10.28
C LEU A 79 24.30 -10.47 -11.64
N ILE A 80 25.07 -11.02 -12.59
CA ILE A 80 24.53 -11.45 -13.88
C ILE A 80 23.49 -12.54 -13.69
N ALA A 81 23.75 -13.54 -12.82
CA ALA A 81 22.81 -14.61 -12.55
C ALA A 81 21.53 -14.14 -11.85
N TYR A 82 21.65 -13.15 -10.97
CA TYR A 82 20.50 -12.55 -10.28
C TYR A 82 19.54 -11.92 -11.30
N HIS A 83 20.08 -11.11 -12.22
CA HIS A 83 19.31 -10.40 -13.21
C HIS A 83 18.86 -11.28 -14.40
N ALA A 84 19.80 -11.98 -15.05
CA ALA A 84 19.54 -12.75 -16.27
C ALA A 84 19.02 -14.18 -15.99
N GLY A 85 19.07 -14.61 -14.74
CA GLY A 85 18.71 -15.96 -14.30
C GLY A 85 19.87 -16.97 -14.34
N PRO A 86 19.98 -17.85 -13.34
CA PRO A 86 21.12 -18.77 -13.20
C PRO A 86 21.22 -19.79 -14.34
N THR A 87 20.08 -20.34 -14.78
CA THR A 87 20.05 -21.35 -15.85
C THR A 87 20.54 -20.80 -17.19
N PHE A 88 20.22 -19.54 -17.48
CA PHE A 88 20.71 -18.87 -18.68
C PHE A 88 22.22 -18.69 -18.63
N LEU A 89 22.74 -18.18 -17.51
CA LEU A 89 24.17 -17.97 -17.32
C LEU A 89 24.95 -19.28 -17.44
N GLU A 90 24.49 -20.37 -16.80
CA GLU A 90 25.12 -21.68 -16.92
C GLU A 90 25.21 -22.19 -18.36
N LYS A 91 24.16 -21.97 -19.18
CA LYS A 91 24.19 -22.35 -20.60
C LYS A 91 25.24 -21.55 -21.36
N GLN A 92 25.41 -20.26 -21.05
CA GLN A 92 26.43 -19.41 -21.66
C GLN A 92 27.84 -19.85 -21.25
N ILE A 93 28.06 -20.09 -19.95
CA ILE A 93 29.35 -20.56 -19.42
C ILE A 93 29.76 -21.88 -20.11
N LYS A 94 28.87 -22.88 -20.13
CA LYS A 94 29.12 -24.17 -20.80
C LYS A 94 29.43 -24.03 -22.30
N SER A 95 28.83 -23.04 -22.96
CA SER A 95 29.09 -22.76 -24.38
C SER A 95 30.49 -22.17 -24.60
N LEU A 96 30.94 -21.30 -23.68
CA LEU A 96 32.28 -20.70 -23.71
C LEU A 96 33.37 -21.72 -23.37
N GLU A 97 33.14 -22.56 -22.37
CA GLU A 97 34.06 -23.63 -21.97
C GLU A 97 34.33 -24.60 -23.12
N ARG A 98 33.30 -24.97 -23.89
CA ARG A 98 33.46 -25.80 -25.11
C ARG A 98 34.33 -25.15 -26.19
N ARG A 99 34.52 -23.84 -26.13
CA ARG A 99 35.37 -23.06 -27.04
C ARG A 99 36.72 -22.71 -26.42
N GLY A 100 37.00 -23.17 -25.20
CA GLY A 100 38.22 -22.82 -24.45
C GLY A 100 38.27 -21.38 -23.97
N LEU A 101 37.12 -20.70 -23.83
CA LEU A 101 37.04 -19.31 -23.39
C LEU A 101 36.59 -19.21 -21.93
N SER A 102 37.15 -18.24 -21.20
CA SER A 102 36.74 -17.94 -19.82
C SER A 102 35.42 -17.16 -19.78
N PRO A 103 34.57 -17.40 -18.75
CA PRO A 103 33.32 -16.69 -18.57
C PRO A 103 33.56 -15.29 -18.00
N SER A 104 33.69 -14.30 -18.88
CA SER A 104 33.78 -12.88 -18.52
C SER A 104 32.60 -12.12 -19.11
N ILE A 105 32.29 -10.94 -18.55
CA ILE A 105 31.19 -10.09 -19.06
C ILE A 105 31.33 -9.77 -20.56
N SER A 106 32.56 -9.66 -21.06
CA SER A 106 32.86 -9.42 -22.46
C SER A 106 32.61 -10.63 -23.37
N ASN A 107 32.76 -11.84 -22.82
CA ASN A 107 32.58 -13.09 -23.58
C ASN A 107 31.15 -13.63 -23.51
N LEU A 108 30.40 -13.29 -22.46
CA LEU A 108 29.02 -13.74 -22.28
C LEU A 108 28.09 -13.04 -23.28
N LYS A 109 27.25 -13.82 -23.98
CA LYS A 109 26.21 -13.27 -24.86
C LYS A 109 25.01 -12.84 -24.03
N LEU A 110 25.09 -11.66 -23.42
CA LEU A 110 24.05 -11.09 -22.58
C LEU A 110 23.09 -10.19 -23.38
N SER A 111 21.85 -10.05 -22.89
CA SER A 111 20.99 -8.95 -23.34
C SER A 111 21.61 -7.61 -22.94
N ARG A 112 21.26 -6.53 -23.66
CA ARG A 112 21.76 -5.18 -23.35
C ARG A 112 21.45 -4.77 -21.90
N GLU A 113 20.27 -5.13 -21.42
CA GLU A 113 19.84 -4.87 -20.03
C GLU A 113 20.72 -5.61 -19.02
N SER A 114 20.95 -6.92 -19.22
CA SER A 114 21.79 -7.74 -18.33
C SER A 114 23.25 -7.32 -18.36
N TYR A 115 23.76 -6.91 -19.53
CA TYR A 115 25.11 -6.36 -19.65
C TYR A 115 25.26 -5.06 -18.85
N ASN A 116 24.26 -4.17 -18.94
CA ASN A 116 24.28 -2.86 -18.25
C ASN A 116 24.02 -2.96 -16.75
N TYR A 117 23.48 -4.08 -16.26
CA TYR A 117 23.16 -4.27 -14.84
C TYR A 117 24.40 -4.16 -13.94
N VAL A 118 25.50 -4.84 -14.29
CA VAL A 118 26.74 -4.81 -13.48
C VAL A 118 27.40 -3.43 -13.48
N PRO A 119 27.61 -2.74 -14.62
CA PRO A 119 28.12 -1.37 -14.63
C PRO A 119 27.26 -0.39 -13.82
N LYS A 120 25.92 -0.50 -13.88
CA LYS A 120 25.03 0.33 -13.05
C LYS A 120 25.29 0.11 -11.55
N PHE A 121 25.40 -1.15 -11.12
CA PHE A 121 25.72 -1.46 -9.73
C PHE A 121 27.06 -0.90 -9.29
N LEU A 122 28.10 -1.09 -10.11
CA LEU A 122 29.43 -0.56 -9.82
C LEU A 122 29.41 0.98 -9.74
N ALA A 123 28.66 1.66 -10.60
CA ALA A 123 28.54 3.12 -10.58
C ALA A 123 27.89 3.61 -9.28
N ILE A 124 26.76 3.04 -8.88
CA ILE A 124 26.07 3.41 -7.63
C ILE A 124 26.96 3.10 -6.42
N HIS A 125 27.62 1.95 -6.41
CA HIS A 125 28.59 1.61 -5.36
C HIS A 125 29.72 2.64 -5.25
N GLN A 126 30.26 3.14 -6.37
CA GLN A 126 31.27 4.20 -6.34
C GLN A 126 30.71 5.53 -5.82
N ILE A 127 29.52 5.93 -6.27
CA ILE A 127 28.86 7.16 -5.81
C ILE A 127 28.63 7.11 -4.29
N VAL A 128 28.15 5.99 -3.76
CA VAL A 128 27.89 5.83 -2.32
C VAL A 128 29.19 5.82 -1.51
N ARG A 129 30.25 5.20 -2.05
CA ARG A 129 31.54 5.08 -1.36
C ARG A 129 32.35 6.39 -1.38
N LYS A 130 32.24 7.19 -2.45
CA LYS A 130 33.02 8.41 -2.67
C LYS A 130 32.12 9.58 -3.11
N PRO A 131 31.08 9.94 -2.33
CA PRO A 131 30.05 10.88 -2.78
C PRO A 131 30.63 12.26 -3.12
N TYR A 132 31.60 12.73 -2.34
CA TYR A 132 32.26 14.02 -2.56
C TYR A 132 33.08 14.09 -3.86
N GLU A 133 33.71 12.99 -4.30
CA GLU A 133 34.45 12.94 -5.57
C GLU A 133 33.51 13.12 -6.77
N TYR A 134 32.24 12.75 -6.60
CA TYR A 134 31.21 12.86 -7.63
C TYR A 134 30.26 14.05 -7.41
N GLY A 135 30.57 14.96 -6.46
CA GLY A 135 29.75 16.13 -6.17
C GLY A 135 28.38 15.81 -5.57
N VAL A 136 28.22 14.63 -4.96
CA VAL A 136 26.98 14.18 -4.32
C VAL A 136 27.04 14.46 -2.83
N ASN A 137 25.97 15.03 -2.27
CA ASN A 137 25.79 15.14 -0.83
C ASN A 137 24.78 14.11 -0.36
N LEU A 138 25.23 13.08 0.36
CA LEU A 138 24.36 12.04 0.87
C LEU A 138 23.75 12.44 2.23
N PRO A 139 22.48 12.09 2.50
CA PRO A 139 21.92 12.24 3.83
C PRO A 139 22.67 11.36 4.83
N LYS A 140 22.61 11.70 6.11
CA LYS A 140 23.14 10.83 7.17
C LYS A 140 22.19 9.63 7.33
N PHE A 141 22.71 8.43 7.12
CA PHE A 141 22.02 7.18 7.41
C PHE A 141 22.79 6.45 8.54
N PRO A 142 22.32 6.51 9.79
CA PRO A 142 22.99 5.84 10.89
C PRO A 142 22.90 4.31 10.72
N ASN A 143 23.96 3.59 11.08
CA ASN A 143 23.96 2.13 11.11
C ASN A 143 23.31 1.62 12.40
N GLU A 144 22.04 1.97 12.59
CA GLU A 144 21.24 1.58 13.74
C GLU A 144 19.83 1.18 13.30
N ARG A 145 19.12 0.49 14.19
CA ARG A 145 17.77 0.03 13.90
C ARG A 145 16.79 1.19 14.06
N VAL A 146 16.15 1.59 12.96
CA VAL A 146 15.16 2.69 12.92
C VAL A 146 13.71 2.21 12.87
N ILE A 147 13.48 0.91 12.73
CA ILE A 147 12.15 0.28 12.70
C ILE A 147 12.06 -0.87 13.71
N LYS A 148 10.89 -1.05 14.30
CA LYS A 148 10.60 -2.12 15.26
C LYS A 148 9.33 -2.86 14.81
N LYS A 149 9.38 -4.19 14.91
CA LYS A 149 8.22 -5.07 14.71
C LYS A 149 7.39 -5.01 15.98
N ILE A 150 6.10 -4.74 15.84
CA ILE A 150 5.11 -4.76 16.92
C ILE A 150 4.04 -5.80 16.62
N ASP A 151 3.65 -6.53 17.66
CA ASP A 151 2.51 -7.44 17.62
C ASP A 151 1.34 -6.71 18.30
N LEU A 152 0.20 -6.63 17.61
CA LEU A 152 -0.97 -5.84 17.98
C LEU A 152 -2.17 -6.76 18.15
N SER A 153 -3.00 -6.50 19.15
CA SER A 153 -4.21 -7.29 19.41
C SER A 153 -5.34 -6.85 18.49
N GLY A 154 -5.73 -7.74 17.57
CA GLY A 154 -6.80 -7.53 16.61
C GLY A 154 -6.36 -6.98 15.26
N GLN A 155 -7.34 -6.65 14.44
CA GLN A 155 -7.15 -6.09 13.11
C GLN A 155 -6.83 -4.59 13.20
N VAL A 156 -5.97 -4.10 12.29
CA VAL A 156 -5.51 -2.71 12.26
C VAL A 156 -5.82 -2.10 10.90
N GLU A 157 -6.52 -0.98 10.92
CA GLU A 157 -6.77 -0.15 9.76
C GLU A 157 -5.61 0.83 9.57
N MET A 158 -5.02 0.86 8.39
CA MET A 158 -3.74 1.54 8.17
C MET A 158 -3.87 3.07 8.24
N LEU A 159 -4.97 3.65 7.76
CA LEU A 159 -5.17 5.11 7.80
C LEU A 159 -5.35 5.61 9.24
N ALA A 160 -6.32 5.09 9.98
CA ALA A 160 -6.61 5.42 11.37
C ALA A 160 -5.38 5.14 12.26
N PHE A 161 -4.69 4.03 12.03
CA PHE A 161 -3.49 3.72 12.79
C PHE A 161 -2.34 4.69 12.47
N SER A 162 -2.19 5.12 11.21
CA SER A 162 -1.18 6.13 10.83
C SER A 162 -1.44 7.49 11.49
N GLU A 163 -2.71 7.90 11.59
CA GLU A 163 -3.12 9.11 12.28
C GLU A 163 -2.82 9.01 13.78
N PHE A 164 -3.13 7.86 14.40
CA PHE A 164 -2.86 7.59 15.81
C PHE A 164 -1.38 7.66 16.16
N ILE A 165 -0.51 7.03 15.37
CA ILE A 165 0.95 7.03 15.62
C ILE A 165 1.65 8.29 15.07
N GLY A 166 0.92 9.18 14.40
CA GLY A 166 1.44 10.44 13.88
C GLY A 166 2.48 10.27 12.76
N VAL A 167 2.17 9.42 11.77
CA VAL A 167 2.94 9.25 10.52
C VAL A 167 2.02 9.41 9.32
N THR A 168 2.58 9.66 8.13
CA THR A 168 1.74 9.70 6.92
C THR A 168 1.28 8.28 6.56
N PRO A 169 0.07 8.13 6.00
CA PRO A 169 -0.43 6.82 5.59
C PRO A 169 0.51 6.15 4.59
N GLU A 170 1.04 6.89 3.61
CA GLU A 170 1.94 6.37 2.57
C GLU A 170 3.19 5.75 3.17
N PHE A 171 3.77 6.40 4.18
CA PHE A 171 4.95 5.89 4.87
C PHE A 171 4.63 4.62 5.64
N LEU A 172 3.49 4.55 6.34
CA LEU A 172 3.07 3.34 7.02
C LEU A 172 2.80 2.18 6.05
N TYR A 173 2.17 2.45 4.90
CA TYR A 173 1.98 1.47 3.83
C TYR A 173 3.31 0.98 3.25
N GLN A 174 4.28 1.86 3.01
CA GLN A 174 5.60 1.46 2.50
C GLN A 174 6.34 0.54 3.48
N LEU A 175 6.30 0.85 4.78
CA LEU A 175 6.91 0.00 5.82
C LEU A 175 6.26 -1.38 5.89
N ASN A 176 4.97 -1.47 5.56
CA ASN A 176 4.14 -2.67 5.68
C ASN A 176 3.57 -3.13 4.34
N ALA A 177 4.33 -2.93 3.25
CA ALA A 177 3.88 -3.16 1.88
C ALA A 177 3.53 -4.63 1.59
N GLY A 178 3.87 -5.55 2.49
CA GLY A 178 3.41 -6.93 2.46
C GLY A 178 1.87 -7.06 2.54
N TYR A 179 1.18 -6.10 3.14
CA TYR A 179 -0.28 -6.04 3.15
C TYR A 179 -0.82 -5.44 1.86
N THR A 180 -1.75 -6.14 1.21
CA THR A 180 -2.31 -5.74 -0.08
C THR A 180 -3.61 -4.95 0.05
N LYS A 181 -4.08 -4.73 1.29
CA LYS A 181 -5.33 -4.09 1.64
C LYS A 181 -5.08 -2.89 2.54
N TRP A 182 -6.14 -2.10 2.73
CA TRP A 182 -6.17 -0.92 3.60
C TRP A 182 -6.09 -1.25 5.10
N ALA A 183 -6.14 -2.53 5.45
CA ALA A 183 -6.05 -3.05 6.81
C ALA A 183 -5.26 -4.36 6.84
N THR A 184 -4.80 -4.75 8.03
CA THR A 184 -4.22 -6.07 8.27
C THR A 184 -5.28 -7.18 8.12
N PRO A 185 -4.89 -8.46 7.99
CA PRO A 185 -5.84 -9.57 7.94
C PRO A 185 -6.75 -9.61 9.18
N PRO A 186 -8.00 -10.10 9.06
CA PRO A 186 -8.88 -10.31 10.20
C PRO A 186 -8.37 -11.48 11.03
N ALA A 187 -7.48 -11.19 11.98
CA ALA A 187 -6.84 -12.15 12.87
C ALA A 187 -6.84 -11.62 14.30
N GLU A 188 -6.71 -12.53 15.27
CA GLU A 188 -6.59 -12.17 16.69
C GLU A 188 -5.38 -11.28 16.96
N ASN A 189 -4.32 -11.42 16.16
CA ASN A 189 -3.13 -10.59 16.24
C ASN A 189 -2.71 -10.10 14.86
N SER A 190 -2.31 -8.84 14.79
CA SER A 190 -1.68 -8.21 13.63
C SER A 190 -0.22 -7.90 13.90
N VAL A 191 0.56 -7.80 12.84
CA VAL A 191 1.98 -7.46 12.92
C VAL A 191 2.22 -6.21 12.10
N LEU A 192 2.85 -5.19 12.67
CA LEU A 192 3.28 -4.02 11.91
C LEU A 192 4.74 -3.68 12.19
N TYR A 193 5.40 -3.09 11.20
CA TYR A 193 6.68 -2.44 11.34
C TYR A 193 6.45 -0.94 11.45
N LEU A 194 6.90 -0.37 12.57
CA LEU A 194 6.78 1.06 12.86
C LEU A 194 8.15 1.70 13.10
N PRO A 195 8.28 3.02 12.85
CA PRO A 195 9.47 3.77 13.23
C PRO A 195 9.69 3.70 14.75
N THR A 196 10.92 3.38 15.16
CA THR A 196 11.24 3.22 16.59
C THR A 196 10.99 4.51 17.39
N GLU A 197 11.20 5.68 16.77
CA GLU A 197 10.95 6.99 17.38
C GLU A 197 9.47 7.24 17.73
N LYS A 198 8.52 6.64 16.98
CA LYS A 198 7.07 6.84 17.19
C LYS A 198 6.48 5.90 18.24
N LEU A 199 7.21 4.86 18.60
CA LEU A 199 6.71 3.83 19.52
C LEU A 199 6.73 4.26 20.99
N LEU A 200 7.65 5.14 21.37
CA LEU A 200 7.77 5.59 22.77
C LEU A 200 6.45 6.22 23.28
N ASP A 201 5.82 7.08 22.47
CA ASP A 201 4.57 7.75 22.84
C ASP A 201 3.32 6.90 22.53
N ALA A 202 3.41 6.02 21.52
CA ALA A 202 2.27 5.22 21.07
C ALA A 202 2.02 3.99 21.96
N GLU A 203 3.07 3.39 22.55
CA GLU A 203 2.94 2.18 23.39
C GLU A 203 2.02 2.42 24.60
N GLU A 204 2.08 3.60 25.23
CA GLU A 204 1.22 3.94 26.38
C GLU A 204 -0.26 4.10 26.01
N LYS A 205 -0.55 4.51 24.77
CA LYS A 205 -1.92 4.80 24.28
C LYS A 205 -2.51 3.67 23.43
N MET A 206 -1.71 2.64 23.14
CA MET A 206 -2.05 1.56 22.23
C MET A 206 -3.30 0.80 22.69
N GLU A 207 -3.39 0.51 23.99
CA GLU A 207 -4.53 -0.19 24.59
C GLU A 207 -5.82 0.63 24.45
N SER A 208 -5.77 1.93 24.75
CA SER A 208 -6.90 2.85 24.55
C SER A 208 -7.33 2.88 23.09
N TYR A 209 -6.37 2.96 22.15
CA TYR A 209 -6.68 2.97 20.72
C TYR A 209 -7.51 1.76 20.30
N PHE A 210 -7.16 0.55 20.73
CA PHE A 210 -7.90 -0.66 20.38
C PHE A 210 -9.26 -0.77 21.10
N GLN A 211 -9.39 -0.16 22.28
CA GLN A 211 -10.68 -0.03 22.96
C GLN A 211 -11.60 0.97 22.25
N ASP A 212 -11.03 2.08 21.78
CA ASP A 212 -11.76 3.18 21.13
C ASP A 212 -12.05 2.92 19.65
N ASN A 213 -11.27 2.04 19.00
CA ASN A 213 -11.38 1.69 17.59
C ASN A 213 -11.52 0.17 17.39
N PRO A 214 -12.59 -0.48 17.89
CA PRO A 214 -12.81 -1.90 17.65
C PRO A 214 -13.16 -2.13 16.18
N ILE A 215 -12.16 -2.43 15.35
CA ILE A 215 -12.36 -2.82 13.96
C ILE A 215 -12.83 -4.28 13.97
N ARG A 216 -14.03 -4.52 13.45
CA ARG A 216 -14.60 -5.87 13.40
C ARG A 216 -15.27 -6.14 12.06
N TRP A 217 -14.45 -6.46 11.05
CA TRP A 217 -14.95 -6.90 9.75
C TRP A 217 -14.28 -8.21 9.37
N MET A 218 -15.05 -9.15 8.85
CA MET A 218 -14.55 -10.44 8.36
C MET A 218 -14.92 -10.63 6.91
N THR A 219 -14.08 -11.31 6.13
CA THR A 219 -14.44 -11.73 4.78
C THR A 219 -15.01 -13.15 4.78
N HIS A 220 -16.13 -13.35 4.10
CA HIS A 220 -16.72 -14.66 3.85
C HIS A 220 -16.75 -14.96 2.35
N GLN A 221 -16.24 -16.13 1.94
CA GLN A 221 -16.27 -16.56 0.55
C GLN A 221 -17.49 -17.44 0.30
N VAL A 222 -18.37 -17.00 -0.59
CA VAL A 222 -19.64 -17.65 -0.90
C VAL A 222 -19.39 -19.03 -1.51
N SER A 223 -19.87 -20.05 -0.82
CA SER A 223 -19.92 -21.45 -1.24
C SER A 223 -21.20 -21.75 -2.03
N ARG A 224 -21.18 -22.87 -2.75
CA ARG A 224 -22.32 -23.28 -3.58
C ARG A 224 -23.57 -23.50 -2.71
N GLY A 225 -24.62 -22.72 -2.97
CA GLY A 225 -25.93 -22.85 -2.32
C GLY A 225 -26.16 -21.89 -1.15
N GLU A 226 -25.16 -21.09 -0.76
CA GLU A 226 -25.32 -20.08 0.29
C GLU A 226 -26.08 -18.84 -0.20
N ASN A 227 -26.80 -18.20 0.72
CA ASN A 227 -27.47 -16.91 0.49
C ASN A 227 -27.19 -15.94 1.64
N LEU A 228 -27.50 -14.65 1.44
CA LEU A 228 -27.21 -13.61 2.43
C LEU A 228 -27.89 -13.83 3.78
N TRP A 229 -29.08 -14.46 3.81
CA TRP A 229 -29.79 -14.75 5.05
C TRP A 229 -29.07 -15.84 5.86
N ASP A 230 -28.62 -16.90 5.20
CA ASP A 230 -27.84 -17.96 5.84
C ASP A 230 -26.49 -17.43 6.34
N ILE A 231 -25.80 -16.60 5.55
CA ILE A 231 -24.52 -15.99 5.92
C ILE A 231 -24.69 -15.01 7.10
N ALA A 232 -25.74 -14.18 7.07
CA ALA A 232 -26.06 -13.27 8.17
C ALA A 232 -26.34 -14.03 9.47
N LYS A 233 -27.05 -15.16 9.38
CA LYS A 233 -27.36 -16.04 10.52
C LYS A 233 -26.14 -16.77 11.06
N ILE A 234 -25.22 -17.21 10.20
CA ILE A 234 -23.96 -17.87 10.59
C ILE A 234 -23.08 -16.94 11.41
N TYR A 235 -23.05 -15.65 11.06
CA TYR A 235 -22.20 -14.65 11.70
C TYR A 235 -22.90 -13.78 12.73
N ASP A 236 -24.18 -14.04 13.00
CA ASP A 236 -25.02 -13.31 13.95
C ASP A 236 -25.06 -11.78 13.69
N VAL A 237 -25.23 -11.41 12.41
CA VAL A 237 -25.32 -10.01 11.96
C VAL A 237 -26.70 -9.73 11.40
N ARG A 238 -27.18 -8.48 11.48
CA ARG A 238 -28.46 -8.12 10.85
C ARG A 238 -28.29 -8.23 9.34
N LEU A 239 -29.25 -8.89 8.71
CA LEU A 239 -29.26 -9.07 7.26
C LEU A 239 -29.19 -7.75 6.48
N GLU A 240 -29.82 -6.69 7.00
CA GLU A 240 -29.79 -5.36 6.37
C GLU A 240 -28.40 -4.72 6.44
N ASP A 241 -27.64 -4.94 7.52
CA ASP A 241 -26.28 -4.43 7.65
C ASP A 241 -25.31 -5.19 6.73
N LEU A 242 -25.46 -6.53 6.64
CA LEU A 242 -24.70 -7.34 5.70
C LEU A 242 -24.99 -6.95 4.24
N LYS A 243 -26.26 -6.66 3.91
CA LYS A 243 -26.64 -6.18 2.58
C LYS A 243 -26.05 -4.81 2.28
N LEU A 244 -26.19 -3.88 3.22
CA LEU A 244 -25.68 -2.51 3.09
C LEU A 244 -24.17 -2.50 2.83
N VAL A 245 -23.41 -3.28 3.61
CA VAL A 245 -21.95 -3.36 3.52
C VAL A 245 -21.46 -4.01 2.24
N ASN A 246 -22.25 -4.90 1.64
CA ASN A 246 -21.91 -5.60 0.39
C ASN A 246 -22.64 -5.06 -0.84
N SER A 247 -23.32 -3.91 -0.71
CA SER A 247 -24.14 -3.31 -1.76
C SER A 247 -25.15 -4.30 -2.38
N LYS A 248 -25.73 -5.16 -1.53
CA LYS A 248 -26.73 -6.15 -1.92
C LYS A 248 -28.13 -5.67 -1.59
N THR A 249 -29.09 -6.19 -2.33
CA THR A 249 -30.53 -5.98 -2.12
C THR A 249 -31.21 -7.32 -1.83
N ASN A 250 -32.50 -7.30 -1.52
CA ASN A 250 -33.30 -8.52 -1.31
C ASN A 250 -33.26 -9.50 -2.49
N ASN A 251 -33.00 -8.99 -3.70
CA ASN A 251 -33.00 -9.77 -4.94
C ASN A 251 -31.59 -10.03 -5.47
N SER A 252 -30.55 -9.65 -4.73
CA SER A 252 -29.18 -9.84 -5.19
C SER A 252 -28.79 -11.31 -5.12
N ILE A 253 -28.37 -11.85 -6.26
CA ILE A 253 -27.86 -13.22 -6.38
C ILE A 253 -26.38 -13.19 -6.00
N LEU A 254 -25.96 -14.14 -5.16
CA LEU A 254 -24.56 -14.34 -4.81
C LEU A 254 -23.88 -15.23 -5.85
N SER A 255 -22.67 -14.84 -6.25
CA SER A 255 -21.83 -15.66 -7.12
C SER A 255 -20.97 -16.62 -6.30
N ILE A 256 -20.75 -17.83 -6.81
CA ILE A 256 -19.83 -18.77 -6.16
C ILE A 256 -18.42 -18.16 -6.15
N ASN A 257 -17.73 -18.25 -5.02
CA ASN A 257 -16.43 -17.64 -4.71
C ASN A 257 -16.45 -16.11 -4.56
N GLU A 258 -17.63 -15.48 -4.60
CA GLU A 258 -17.78 -14.07 -4.25
C GLU A 258 -17.34 -13.83 -2.81
N THR A 259 -16.64 -12.72 -2.55
CA THR A 259 -16.18 -12.37 -1.20
C THR A 259 -17.09 -11.29 -0.63
N LEU A 260 -17.73 -11.59 0.50
CA LEU A 260 -18.57 -10.66 1.25
C LEU A 260 -17.82 -10.14 2.47
N LEU A 261 -17.99 -8.85 2.78
CA LEU A 261 -17.55 -8.17 4.00
C LEU A 261 -18.65 -8.26 5.06
N VAL A 262 -18.33 -8.85 6.20
CA VAL A 262 -19.26 -9.12 7.30
C VAL A 262 -18.90 -8.20 8.47
N PRO A 263 -19.76 -7.22 8.84
CA PRO A 263 -19.57 -6.39 10.03
C PRO A 263 -19.84 -7.19 11.30
N LEU A 264 -18.83 -7.52 12.10
CA LEU A 264 -19.02 -8.25 13.35
C LEU A 264 -19.11 -7.26 14.52
N GLY A 265 -20.26 -6.71 14.92
CA GLY A 265 -20.25 -5.73 16.03
C GLY A 265 -21.60 -5.35 16.60
N ASP A 266 -21.57 -4.69 17.77
CA ASP A 266 -22.77 -4.30 18.53
C ASP A 266 -23.62 -3.30 17.72
N PRO A 267 -24.89 -3.62 17.43
CA PRO A 267 -25.78 -2.77 16.65
C PRO A 267 -25.96 -1.36 17.21
N GLU A 268 -25.74 -1.11 18.51
CA GLU A 268 -25.91 0.23 19.09
C GLU A 268 -24.72 1.18 18.83
N LEU A 269 -23.51 0.65 18.63
CA LEU A 269 -22.31 1.42 18.27
C LEU A 269 -22.17 1.66 16.75
N SER A 270 -23.06 1.08 15.95
CA SER A 270 -23.21 1.38 14.52
C SER A 270 -23.79 2.80 14.24
N SER A 271 -24.04 3.59 15.29
CA SER A 271 -24.62 4.92 15.24
C SER A 271 -23.62 6.07 15.00
N PHE A 272 -22.37 5.79 14.62
CA PHE A 272 -21.51 6.82 14.03
C PHE A 272 -22.00 7.14 12.60
N ILE A 273 -22.99 8.02 12.51
CA ILE A 273 -23.36 8.67 11.26
C ILE A 273 -22.34 9.79 11.02
N PRO A 274 -21.50 9.72 9.98
CA PRO A 274 -20.51 10.75 9.72
C PRO A 274 -21.20 12.10 9.55
N TYR A 275 -20.70 13.13 10.22
CA TYR A 275 -21.13 14.52 10.06
C TYR A 275 -19.99 15.34 9.44
N GLN A 276 -20.34 16.40 8.71
CA GLN A 276 -19.33 17.30 8.15
C GLN A 276 -18.93 18.32 9.22
N SER A 277 -17.63 18.42 9.53
CA SER A 277 -17.09 19.46 10.40
C SER A 277 -16.46 20.60 9.58
N HIS A 278 -16.49 21.82 10.10
CA HIS A 278 -15.80 22.98 9.52
C HIS A 278 -15.04 23.73 10.61
N ILE A 279 -13.76 24.02 10.36
CA ILE A 279 -12.94 24.82 11.27
C ILE A 279 -13.17 26.30 10.95
N VAL A 280 -13.71 27.02 11.92
CA VAL A 280 -14.00 28.45 11.82
C VAL A 280 -12.72 29.20 11.49
N SER A 281 -12.74 29.92 10.37
CA SER A 281 -11.66 30.76 9.88
C SER A 281 -12.04 32.23 10.00
N GLU A 282 -11.06 33.12 9.81
CA GLU A 282 -11.30 34.56 9.85
C GLU A 282 -12.35 34.98 8.82
N GLY A 283 -13.38 35.71 9.26
CA GLY A 283 -14.51 36.14 8.43
C GLY A 283 -15.68 35.15 8.32
N ASP A 284 -15.60 33.97 8.94
CA ASP A 284 -16.72 33.02 8.96
C ASP A 284 -17.88 33.50 9.85
N THR A 285 -19.10 33.25 9.36
CA THR A 285 -20.36 33.48 10.09
C THR A 285 -21.28 32.30 9.87
N LEU A 286 -22.22 32.04 10.78
CA LEU A 286 -23.22 30.96 10.58
C LEU A 286 -23.98 31.12 9.25
N TRP A 287 -24.15 32.36 8.78
CA TRP A 287 -24.77 32.69 7.49
C TRP A 287 -23.87 32.44 6.27
N SER A 288 -22.59 32.75 6.34
CA SER A 288 -21.65 32.41 5.25
C SER A 288 -21.44 30.90 5.17
N LEU A 289 -21.35 30.23 6.32
CA LEU A 289 -21.25 28.78 6.40
C LEU A 289 -22.53 28.08 5.95
N GLY A 290 -23.70 28.57 6.36
CA GLY A 290 -24.98 28.04 5.89
C GLY A 290 -25.15 28.13 4.38
N ARG A 291 -24.71 29.23 3.77
CA ARG A 291 -24.68 29.35 2.30
C ARG A 291 -23.64 28.43 1.65
N LYS A 292 -22.42 28.40 2.19
CA LYS A 292 -21.32 27.54 1.71
C LYS A 292 -21.70 26.06 1.73
N TYR A 293 -22.43 25.65 2.76
CA TYR A 293 -22.84 24.26 2.96
C TYR A 293 -24.32 24.03 2.66
N GLY A 294 -25.04 24.95 2.03
CA GLY A 294 -26.46 24.75 1.65
C GLY A 294 -27.38 24.29 2.80
N ILE A 295 -27.07 24.65 4.04
CA ILE A 295 -27.80 24.26 5.26
C ILE A 295 -28.25 25.55 5.96
N ALA A 296 -29.43 25.53 6.58
CA ALA A 296 -29.94 26.73 7.22
C ALA A 296 -29.02 27.14 8.39
N PRO A 297 -28.63 28.42 8.52
CA PRO A 297 -27.73 28.88 9.59
C PRO A 297 -28.22 28.51 11.00
N ILE A 298 -29.55 28.46 11.20
CA ILE A 298 -30.18 28.06 12.45
C ILE A 298 -29.98 26.58 12.81
N GLU A 299 -29.81 25.71 11.81
CA GLU A 299 -29.52 24.28 12.03
C GLU A 299 -28.06 24.10 12.45
N ILE A 300 -27.13 24.84 11.83
CA ILE A 300 -25.72 24.87 12.26
C ILE A 300 -25.61 25.41 13.69
N ALA A 301 -26.35 26.49 14.01
CA ALA A 301 -26.39 27.04 15.37
C ALA A 301 -26.88 25.99 16.38
N ARG A 302 -27.99 25.30 16.07
CA ARG A 302 -28.58 24.27 16.92
C ARG A 302 -27.64 23.08 17.15
N ASN A 303 -26.99 22.59 16.09
CA ASN A 303 -26.06 21.45 16.15
C ASN A 303 -24.85 21.73 17.04
N ASN A 304 -24.50 23.00 17.24
CA ASN A 304 -23.35 23.44 18.02
C ASN A 304 -23.75 24.17 19.32
N GLN A 305 -25.04 24.13 19.68
CA GLN A 305 -25.58 24.77 20.90
C GLN A 305 -25.27 26.28 20.97
N LEU A 306 -25.22 26.95 19.81
CA LEU A 306 -24.95 28.39 19.69
C LEU A 306 -26.24 29.18 19.49
N ALA A 307 -26.24 30.43 19.96
CA ALA A 307 -27.24 31.41 19.53
C ALA A 307 -27.03 31.74 18.03
N LEU A 308 -28.11 32.04 17.29
CA LEU A 308 -28.03 32.31 15.84
C LEU A 308 -27.15 33.54 15.49
N ASN A 309 -27.08 34.51 16.40
CA ASN A 309 -26.21 35.68 16.33
C ASN A 309 -24.94 35.52 17.19
N GLY A 310 -24.65 34.31 17.66
CA GLY A 310 -23.48 34.01 18.47
C GLY A 310 -22.19 34.23 17.68
N VAL A 311 -21.18 34.77 18.36
CA VAL A 311 -19.84 34.97 17.79
C VAL A 311 -19.17 33.61 17.61
N LEU A 312 -18.60 33.37 16.42
CA LEU A 312 -17.82 32.16 16.15
C LEU A 312 -16.36 32.40 16.54
N THR A 313 -15.77 31.45 17.27
CA THR A 313 -14.38 31.53 17.68
C THR A 313 -13.49 30.87 16.62
N ILE A 314 -12.51 31.60 16.09
CA ILE A 314 -11.58 31.10 15.08
C ILE A 314 -10.82 29.87 15.63
N GLY A 315 -10.64 28.86 14.77
CA GLY A 315 -10.00 27.59 15.11
C GLY A 315 -10.94 26.55 15.73
N THR A 316 -12.18 26.91 16.06
CA THR A 316 -13.15 25.94 16.60
C THR A 316 -13.80 25.12 15.49
N ALA A 317 -14.00 23.83 15.74
CA ALA A 317 -14.67 22.94 14.80
C ALA A 317 -16.19 22.98 15.04
N LEU A 318 -16.95 23.35 14.02
CA LEU A 318 -18.42 23.35 14.04
C LEU A 318 -18.97 22.11 13.33
N ASN A 319 -19.94 21.46 13.95
CA ASN A 319 -20.75 20.41 13.35
C ASN A 319 -21.78 21.03 12.37
N ILE A 320 -21.57 20.80 11.08
CA ILE A 320 -22.41 21.35 10.01
C ILE A 320 -23.64 20.45 9.73
N GLY A 321 -23.69 19.22 10.26
CA GLY A 321 -24.77 18.25 10.07
C GLY A 321 -24.57 17.28 8.89
N THR A 322 -25.54 16.39 8.66
CA THR A 322 -25.47 15.28 7.68
C THR A 322 -26.16 15.58 6.33
N GLY A 323 -26.91 16.69 6.23
CA GLY A 323 -27.76 17.01 5.08
C GLY A 323 -27.02 17.12 3.73
N ASN A 324 -25.75 17.50 3.76
CA ASN A 324 -24.91 17.53 2.57
C ASN A 324 -24.15 16.24 2.28
N ILE A 325 -24.16 15.25 3.18
CA ILE A 325 -23.43 14.00 2.95
C ILE A 325 -24.23 13.11 1.99
N ALA A 326 -25.56 13.02 2.11
CA ALA A 326 -26.39 12.26 1.18
C ALA A 326 -26.44 12.88 -0.24
N ARG A 327 -26.51 14.22 -0.36
CA ARG A 327 -26.47 14.91 -1.66
C ARG A 327 -25.06 15.06 -2.24
N SER A 328 -24.04 15.22 -1.40
CA SER A 328 -22.67 15.23 -1.91
C SER A 328 -22.10 13.83 -2.12
N MET A 329 -22.70 12.73 -1.64
CA MET A 329 -22.28 11.37 -2.05
C MET A 329 -22.64 11.03 -3.50
N GLN A 330 -23.71 11.60 -4.07
CA GLN A 330 -23.93 11.57 -5.53
C GLN A 330 -22.96 12.47 -6.32
N ALA A 331 -22.06 13.20 -5.65
CA ALA A 331 -21.12 14.13 -6.28
C ALA A 331 -19.68 14.09 -5.72
N LYS A 332 -19.37 13.26 -4.71
CA LYS A 332 -18.07 13.27 -4.00
C LYS A 332 -17.16 12.20 -4.56
N LYS A 333 -16.58 12.60 -5.66
CA LYS A 333 -15.18 12.43 -6.02
C LYS A 333 -14.24 12.43 -4.78
N ARG A 334 -13.77 11.25 -4.36
CA ARG A 334 -12.79 11.00 -3.28
C ARG A 334 -11.42 10.80 -3.88
N SER A 335 -10.42 11.54 -3.39
CA SER A 335 -9.02 11.32 -3.76
C SER A 335 -8.49 10.08 -3.04
N ILE A 336 -8.20 9.02 -3.79
CA ILE A 336 -7.43 7.88 -3.31
C ILE A 336 -6.04 7.91 -3.96
N LEU A 337 -5.04 7.39 -3.27
CA LEU A 337 -3.74 7.12 -3.85
C LEU A 337 -3.74 5.65 -4.30
N TYR A 338 -3.67 5.46 -5.61
CA TYR A 338 -3.62 4.15 -6.23
C TYR A 338 -2.21 3.89 -6.73
N SER A 339 -1.55 2.88 -6.16
CA SER A 339 -0.31 2.36 -6.74
C SER A 339 -0.65 1.55 -7.98
N VAL A 340 -0.22 2.04 -9.14
CA VAL A 340 -0.35 1.35 -10.43
C VAL A 340 0.25 -0.04 -10.32
N LYS A 341 -0.48 -1.06 -10.74
CA LYS A 341 -0.04 -2.46 -10.74
C LYS A 341 0.45 -2.85 -12.13
N GLN A 342 1.22 -3.92 -12.21
CA GLN A 342 1.67 -4.44 -13.49
C GLN A 342 0.51 -4.97 -14.33
N GLY A 343 0.48 -4.56 -15.59
CA GLY A 343 -0.60 -4.87 -16.52
C GLY A 343 -1.76 -3.88 -16.46
N ASP A 344 -1.71 -2.92 -15.53
CA ASP A 344 -2.59 -1.76 -15.54
C ASP A 344 -2.21 -0.83 -16.69
N ASN A 345 -3.23 -0.18 -17.21
CA ASN A 345 -3.11 0.99 -18.07
C ASN A 345 -4.24 1.94 -17.68
N LEU A 346 -4.18 3.19 -18.14
CA LEU A 346 -5.20 4.18 -17.78
C LEU A 346 -6.62 3.73 -18.12
N TYR A 347 -6.80 2.91 -19.16
CA TYR A 347 -8.09 2.32 -19.51
C TYR A 347 -8.62 1.36 -18.43
N LYS A 348 -7.80 0.39 -18.00
CA LYS A 348 -8.19 -0.58 -16.96
C LYS A 348 -8.39 0.06 -15.60
N ILE A 349 -7.57 1.06 -15.26
CA ILE A 349 -7.71 1.85 -14.03
C ILE A 349 -8.98 2.72 -14.11
N GLY A 350 -9.24 3.33 -15.27
CA GLY A 350 -10.46 4.06 -15.55
C GLY A 350 -11.71 3.18 -15.40
N GLU A 351 -11.73 1.97 -15.95
CA GLU A 351 -12.83 1.03 -15.73
C GLU A 351 -12.96 0.58 -14.28
N LEU A 352 -11.84 0.24 -13.62
CA LEU A 352 -11.82 -0.25 -12.24
C LEU A 352 -12.39 0.78 -11.24
N PHE A 353 -12.20 2.07 -11.52
CA PHE A 353 -12.61 3.17 -10.65
C PHE A 353 -13.69 4.07 -11.25
N ASN A 354 -14.25 3.68 -12.41
CA ASN A 354 -15.22 4.43 -13.18
C ASN A 354 -14.82 5.91 -13.44
N LEU A 355 -13.62 6.11 -13.98
CA LEU A 355 -13.03 7.41 -14.32
C LEU A 355 -12.67 7.51 -15.80
N GLU A 356 -12.80 8.71 -16.36
CA GLU A 356 -12.26 8.99 -17.69
C GLU A 356 -10.74 9.10 -17.68
N ILE A 357 -10.10 8.58 -18.73
CA ILE A 357 -8.63 8.56 -18.87
C ILE A 357 -8.05 9.98 -18.82
N SER A 358 -8.75 10.96 -19.40
CA SER A 358 -8.40 12.38 -19.39
C SER A 358 -8.33 12.95 -17.96
N GLU A 359 -9.29 12.62 -17.09
CA GLU A 359 -9.30 13.07 -15.70
C GLU A 359 -8.12 12.51 -14.90
N ILE A 360 -7.73 11.25 -15.15
CA ILE A 360 -6.58 10.62 -14.50
C ILE A 360 -5.27 11.30 -14.95
N ILE A 361 -5.15 11.64 -16.24
CA ILE A 361 -3.98 12.32 -16.81
C ILE A 361 -3.82 13.73 -16.24
N GLU A 362 -4.90 14.52 -16.24
CA GLU A 362 -4.88 15.91 -15.75
C GLU A 362 -4.59 15.98 -14.25
N LEU A 363 -5.25 15.14 -13.44
CA LEU A 363 -5.10 15.14 -11.99
C LEU A 363 -3.69 14.75 -11.53
N ASN A 364 -2.99 13.94 -12.33
CA ASN A 364 -1.63 13.46 -12.04
C ASN A 364 -0.56 14.17 -12.88
N ASN A 365 -0.93 15.19 -13.67
CA ASN A 365 -0.05 15.91 -14.60
C ASN A 365 0.79 14.97 -15.49
N LEU A 366 0.18 13.91 -16.04
CA LEU A 366 0.91 12.92 -16.83
C LEU A 366 1.26 13.48 -18.21
N ALA A 367 2.55 13.41 -18.58
CA ALA A 367 3.03 13.86 -19.89
C ALA A 367 2.73 12.86 -21.03
N SER A 368 2.41 11.60 -20.70
CA SER A 368 1.96 10.57 -21.64
C SER A 368 0.96 9.61 -20.98
N SER A 369 0.30 8.76 -21.77
CA SER A 369 -0.63 7.73 -21.29
C SER A 369 0.07 6.49 -20.70
N ASP A 370 1.40 6.49 -20.67
CA ASP A 370 2.19 5.37 -20.18
C ASP A 370 2.27 5.42 -18.65
N LEU A 371 1.91 4.30 -18.02
CA LEU A 371 1.99 4.16 -16.57
C LEU A 371 3.08 3.19 -16.18
N SER A 372 3.82 3.53 -15.14
CA SER A 372 4.83 2.64 -14.56
C SER A 372 4.24 1.93 -13.33
N PRO A 373 4.39 0.60 -13.18
CA PRO A 373 3.98 -0.06 -11.94
C PRO A 373 4.71 0.51 -10.71
N GLY A 374 4.00 0.70 -9.61
CA GLY A 374 4.47 1.43 -8.41
C GLY A 374 4.22 2.94 -8.47
N GLN A 375 3.89 3.50 -9.65
CA GLN A 375 3.51 4.90 -9.79
C GLN A 375 2.24 5.16 -8.98
N ILE A 376 2.31 6.13 -8.07
CA ILE A 376 1.15 6.53 -7.29
C ILE A 376 0.33 7.52 -8.11
N LEU A 377 -0.87 7.09 -8.51
CA LEU A 377 -1.87 7.97 -9.10
C LEU A 377 -2.81 8.44 -8.01
N LYS A 378 -2.92 9.75 -7.86
CA LYS A 378 -4.06 10.37 -7.22
C LYS A 378 -5.27 10.16 -8.13
N LEU A 379 -6.21 9.32 -7.72
CA LEU A 379 -7.45 9.09 -8.44
C LEU A 379 -8.57 9.76 -7.68
N VAL A 380 -9.42 10.50 -8.38
CA VAL A 380 -10.57 11.16 -7.76
C VAL A 380 -11.81 10.36 -8.13
N ILE A 381 -12.07 9.31 -7.35
CA ILE A 381 -13.13 8.33 -7.62
C ILE A 381 -14.47 8.83 -7.12
N SER A 382 -15.48 8.86 -7.98
CA SER A 382 -16.85 9.10 -7.51
C SER A 382 -17.27 7.90 -6.69
N ALA A 383 -17.66 8.10 -5.43
CA ALA A 383 -18.30 7.03 -4.68
C ALA A 383 -19.63 6.71 -5.39
N LEU A 384 -19.67 5.60 -6.13
CA LEU A 384 -20.90 5.04 -6.69
C LEU A 384 -21.77 4.46 -5.57
#